data_AF-C1E629-F1
#
_entry.id   AF-C1E629-F1
#
_cell.length_a   1.000
_cell.length_b   1.000
_cell.length_c   1.000
_cell.angle_alpha   90.00
_cell.angle_beta   90.00
_cell.angle_gamma   90.00
#
_symmetry.space_group_name_H-M   'P 1'
#
loop_
_entity.id
_entity.type
_entity.pdbx_description
1 polymer ?
#
loop_
_entity_poly.entity_id
_entity_poly.type
_entity_poly.pdbx_seq_one_letter_code
_entity_poly.pdbx_strand_id
1 'polypeptide(L)' 'MPYRSESMIVFAAREAKKMWPFLAGFAVVGFGVTQATLGITEADKKKSAFLNPGGHH' A
#
# COMPACT_ATOMS: atom_id res chain seq x y z
N MET A 1 17.51 -25.34 20.40
CA MET A 1 16.50 -24.36 20.87
C MET A 1 15.17 -25.10 20.94
N PRO A 2 14.50 -25.22 22.10
CA PRO A 2 13.35 -26.12 22.19
C PRO A 2 12.19 -25.53 21.37
N TYR A 3 11.68 -26.31 20.42
CA TYR A 3 10.42 -26.05 19.72
C TYR A 3 9.31 -26.08 20.76
N ARG A 4 8.96 -24.89 21.25
CA ARG A 4 7.84 -24.72 22.18
C ARG A 4 6.57 -24.98 21.38
N SER A 5 5.80 -26.00 21.76
CA SER A 5 4.47 -26.28 21.23
C SER A 5 3.49 -25.18 21.68
N GLU A 6 3.63 -23.99 21.13
CA GLU A 6 2.64 -22.93 21.32
C GLU A 6 1.43 -23.21 20.44
N SER A 7 0.25 -22.93 20.98
CA SER A 7 -0.96 -22.96 20.17
C SER A 7 -0.87 -21.88 19.09
N MET A 8 -1.41 -22.19 17.91
CA MET A 8 -1.41 -21.28 16.75
C MET A 8 -1.96 -19.89 17.08
N ILE A 9 -2.95 -19.82 17.98
CA ILE A 9 -3.59 -18.57 18.39
C ILE A 9 -2.58 -17.67 19.14
N VAL A 10 -1.80 -18.24 20.06
CA VAL A 10 -0.82 -17.48 20.87
C VAL A 10 0.36 -17.03 19.99
N PHE A 11 0.79 -17.89 19.05
CA PHE A 11 1.79 -17.54 18.05
C PHE A 11 1.32 -16.38 17.15
N ALA A 12 0.12 -16.50 16.57
CA ALA A 12 -0.43 -15.49 15.65
C ALA A 12 -0.62 -14.13 16.35
N ALA A 13 -1.12 -14.11 17.59
CA ALA A 13 -1.29 -12.87 18.35
C ALA A 13 0.05 -12.16 18.63
N ARG A 14 1.14 -12.92 18.84
CA ARG A 14 2.48 -12.37 19.04
C ARG A 14 3.06 -11.80 17.76
N GLU A 15 2.98 -12.56 16.67
CA GLU A 15 3.47 -12.11 15.37
C GLU A 15 2.67 -10.91 14.85
N ALA A 16 1.35 -10.87 15.08
CA ALA A 16 0.52 -9.72 14.72
C ALA A 16 1.01 -8.41 15.38
N LYS A 17 1.48 -8.44 16.63
CA LYS A 17 2.09 -7.26 17.28
C LYS A 17 3.40 -6.82 16.62
N LYS A 18 4.15 -7.76 16.03
CA LYS A 18 5.39 -7.47 15.29
C LYS A 18 5.13 -7.02 13.86
N MET A 19 3.92 -7.19 13.33
CA MET A 19 3.53 -6.75 11.98
C MET A 19 3.17 -5.26 11.89
N TRP A 20 3.12 -4.53 13.02
CA TRP A 20 2.87 -3.09 13.06
C TRP A 20 3.67 -2.24 12.04
N PRO A 21 4.99 -2.44 11.79
CA PRO A 21 5.71 -1.66 10.79
C PRO A 21 5.18 -1.88 9.37
N PHE A 22 4.65 -3.07 9.04
CA PHE A 22 4.02 -3.31 7.74
C PHE A 22 2.71 -2.54 7.62
N LEU A 23 1.87 -2.54 8.67
CA LEU A 23 0.63 -1.77 8.69
C LEU A 23 0.91 -0.26 8.54
N ALA A 24 1.92 0.25 9.26
CA ALA A 24 2.36 1.63 9.14
C ALA A 24 2.88 1.95 7.72
N GLY A 25 3.71 1.07 7.15
CA GLY A 25 4.20 1.21 5.78
C GLY A 25 3.07 1.26 4.75
N PHE A 26 2.09 0.36 4.84
CA PHE A 26 0.91 0.37 3.99
C PHE A 26 0.09 1.65 4.13
N ALA A 27 -0.09 2.14 5.36
CA ALA A 27 -0.82 3.38 5.61
C ALA A 27 -0.10 4.59 4.98
N VAL A 28 1.22 4.70 5.15
CA VAL A 28 2.02 5.79 4.59
C VAL A 28 2.01 5.77 3.06
N VAL A 29 2.23 4.60 2.45
CA VAL A 29 2.21 4.47 0.99
C VAL A 29 0.81 4.76 0.44
N GLY A 30 -0.23 4.21 1.06
CA GLY A 30 -1.61 4.47 0.67
C GLY A 30 -1.94 5.96 0.71
N PHE A 31 -1.61 6.64 1.81
CA PHE A 31 -1.80 8.08 1.94
C PHE A 31 -1.02 8.87 0.87
N GLY A 32 0.24 8.52 0.62
CA GLY A 32 1.06 9.16 -0.42
C GLY A 32 0.45 9.01 -1.81
N VAL A 33 -0.02 7.81 -2.17
CA VAL A 33 -0.71 7.56 -3.45
C VAL A 33 -2.01 8.34 -3.54
N THR A 34 -2.81 8.38 -2.47
CA THR A 34 -4.05 9.18 -2.44
C THR A 34 -3.77 10.65 -2.69
N GLN A 35 -2.79 11.24 -2.00
CA GLN A 35 -2.42 12.64 -2.17
C GLN A 35 -1.92 12.92 -3.60
N ALA A 36 -1.03 12.07 -4.12
CA ALA A 36 -0.56 12.18 -5.49
C ALA A 36 -1.71 12.11 -6.50
N THR A 37 -2.70 11.26 -6.25
CA THR A 37 -3.87 11.07 -7.14
C THR A 37 -4.81 12.26 -7.11
N LEU A 38 -5.02 12.89 -5.94
CA LEU A 38 -5.84 14.09 -5.79
C LEU A 38 -5.26 15.29 -6.54
N GLY A 39 -3.94 15.34 -6.73
CA GLY A 39 -3.26 16.39 -7.49
C GLY A 39 -3.35 16.25 -9.01
N ILE A 40 -3.90 15.15 -9.55
CA ILE A 40 -3.96 14.90 -10.99
C ILE A 40 -5.05 15.76 -11.63
N THR A 41 -4.64 16.70 -12.49
CA THR A 41 -5.58 17.57 -13.22
C THR A 41 -6.05 16.94 -14.53
N GLU A 42 -7.11 17.49 -15.14
CA GLU A 42 -7.55 17.03 -16.47
C GLU A 42 -6.50 17.25 -17.56
N ALA A 43 -5.69 18.30 -17.45
CA ALA A 43 -4.60 18.57 -18.39
C ALA A 43 -3.53 17.46 -18.33
N ASP A 44 -3.23 16.96 -17.13
CA ASP A 44 -2.27 15.86 -16.94
C ASP A 44 -2.82 14.53 -17.49
N LYS A 45 -4.12 14.30 -17.36
CA LYS A 45 -4.79 13.12 -17.93
C LYS A 45 -4.73 13.12 -19.45
N LYS A 46 -4.95 14.27 -20.10
CA LYS A 46 -4.89 14.40 -21.57
C LYS A 46 -3.49 14.18 -22.14
N LYS A 47 -2.46 14.57 -21.37
CA LYS A 47 -1.03 14.38 -21.73
C LYS A 47 -0.49 12.99 -21.38
N SER A 48 -1.24 12.19 -20.63
CA SER A 48 -0.81 10.85 -20.22
C SER A 48 -0.89 9.88 -21.39
N ALA A 49 0.25 9.35 -21.83
CA ALA A 49 0.31 8.30 -22.84
C ALA A 49 -0.37 6.98 -22.40
N PHE A 50 -0.58 6.81 -21.10
CA PHE A 50 -1.27 5.65 -20.54
C PHE A 50 -2.80 5.80 -20.63
N LEU A 51 -3.33 7.01 -20.40
CA LEU A 51 -4.78 7.28 -20.43
C LEU A 51 -5.26 7.70 -21.82
N ASN A 52 -4.38 8.29 -22.62
CA ASN A 52 -4.63 8.69 -24.01
C ASN A 52 -3.57 8.08 -24.96
N PRO A 53 -3.61 6.76 -25.17
CA PRO A 53 -2.74 6.09 -26.12
C PRO A 53 -3.15 6.49 -27.55
N GLY A 54 -2.50 7.50 -28.11
CA GLY A 54 -2.77 8.02 -29.44
C GLY A 54 -2.72 9.55 -29.55
N GLY A 55 -2.79 10.29 -28.44
CA GLY A 55 -2.57 11.74 -28.43
C GLY A 55 -3.61 12.56 -29.20
N HIS A 56 -4.75 11.97 -29.57
CA HIS A 56 -5.76 12.62 -30.41
C HIS A 56 -6.82 13.34 -29.56
N HIS A 57 -6.46 14.46 -28.94
CA HIS A 57 -7.39 15.42 -28.32
C HIS A 57 -6.93 16.86 -28.53
#